data_AF-A0A1I3GNP1-F1
#
_entry.id   AF-A0A1I3GNP1-F1
#
_cell.length_a   1.000
_cell.length_b   1.000
_cell.length_c   1.000
_cell.angle_alpha   90.00
_cell.angle_beta   90.00
_cell.angle_gamma   90.00
#
_symmetry.space_group_name_H-M   'P 1'
#
loop_
_entity.id
_entity.type
_entity.pdbx_description
1 polymer ?
#
loop_
_entity_poly.entity_id
_entity_poly.type
_entity_poly.pdbx_seq_one_letter_code
_entity_poly.pdbx_strand_id
1 'polypeptide(L)'
;MSSETPSEAESPAAYDLAPGSDEERLAKLEKANRLNRILIFALALLLFIVLSSLATSAVVKMLADEPPPFDPEAFAALQHHAEELEKQVNALKEDQKRQDALLKLAATPPPPPPAAAAAPAAPPAQDIAALKLMGRTLLGQEQSYQQSLQTLKNGMRDLADMIPGSRSWLDDYNEEIDKAVNASVQRTKAIQQWGSKLPHE
;
A
#
# COMPACT_ATOMS: atom_id res chain seq x y z
N MET A 1 -65.87 -2.81 -56.99
CA MET A 1 -67.18 -3.33 -56.58
C MET A 1 -67.31 -3.09 -55.10
N SER A 2 -68.19 -2.17 -54.71
CA SER A 2 -68.52 -1.86 -53.32
C SER A 2 -69.68 -2.73 -52.87
N SER A 3 -69.60 -3.22 -51.63
CA SER A 3 -70.67 -3.69 -50.73
C SER A 3 -69.93 -4.10 -49.45
N GLU A 4 -70.32 -3.84 -48.21
CA GLU A 4 -71.46 -3.15 -47.59
C GLU A 4 -71.09 -3.07 -46.10
N THR A 5 -71.32 -1.95 -45.44
CA THR A 5 -71.45 -1.83 -43.97
C THR A 5 -72.90 -2.10 -43.59
N PRO A 6 -73.23 -2.62 -42.38
CA PRO A 6 -73.71 -1.73 -41.30
C PRO A 6 -73.35 -2.20 -39.85
N SER A 7 -73.12 -1.27 -38.91
CA SER A 7 -74.00 -0.87 -37.78
C SER A 7 -74.30 -2.02 -36.78
N GLU A 8 -74.22 -1.88 -35.45
CA GLU A 8 -74.53 -0.75 -34.59
C GLU A 8 -74.05 -1.03 -33.16
N ALA A 9 -73.92 0.04 -32.39
CA ALA A 9 -73.61 0.18 -30.97
C ALA A 9 -74.09 -0.90 -29.99
N GLU A 10 -73.23 -1.25 -29.02
CA GLU A 10 -73.63 -1.27 -27.61
C GLU A 10 -72.40 -1.21 -26.67
N SER A 11 -72.21 -0.05 -26.06
CA SER A 11 -71.72 0.07 -24.68
C SER A 11 -72.96 0.45 -23.88
N PRO A 12 -73.22 0.00 -22.62
CA PRO A 12 -72.25 0.13 -21.52
C PRO A 12 -72.41 -0.88 -20.36
N ALA A 13 -71.33 -1.26 -19.66
CA ALA A 13 -71.46 -1.66 -18.25
C ALA A 13 -70.11 -1.60 -17.54
N ALA A 14 -70.07 -0.74 -16.53
CA ALA A 14 -68.98 -0.52 -15.62
C ALA A 14 -68.58 -1.80 -14.87
N TYR A 15 -67.26 -2.06 -14.83
CA TYR A 15 -66.60 -2.60 -13.65
C TYR A 15 -65.42 -1.69 -13.33
N ASP A 16 -65.71 -0.82 -12.37
CA ASP A 16 -64.81 -0.26 -11.37
C ASP A 16 -63.63 -1.20 -11.04
N LEU A 17 -62.41 -0.64 -10.88
CA LEU A 17 -61.36 -1.03 -9.92
C LEU A 17 -59.97 -0.52 -10.35
N ALA A 18 -59.59 0.60 -9.72
CA ALA A 18 -58.27 0.95 -9.21
C ALA A 18 -57.06 1.13 -10.17
N PRO A 19 -56.32 2.26 -10.04
CA PRO A 19 -55.07 2.52 -10.72
C PRO A 19 -53.94 1.79 -10.00
N GLY A 20 -53.56 0.63 -10.53
CA GLY A 20 -52.22 0.09 -10.35
C GLY A 20 -51.80 -0.48 -11.70
N SER A 21 -50.79 0.01 -12.41
CA SER A 21 -49.68 0.87 -12.02
C SER A 21 -48.71 0.81 -13.21
N ASP A 22 -49.02 1.49 -14.32
CA ASP A 22 -48.10 1.51 -15.47
C ASP A 22 -46.71 2.01 -15.06
N GLU A 23 -46.65 2.88 -14.05
CA GLU A 23 -45.42 3.27 -13.35
C GLU A 23 -44.70 2.12 -12.64
N GLU A 24 -45.41 1.19 -11.98
CA GLU A 24 -44.77 0.00 -11.38
C GLU A 24 -44.30 -1.00 -12.45
N ARG A 25 -44.99 -1.09 -13.60
CA ARG A 25 -44.54 -1.92 -14.73
C ARG A 25 -43.28 -1.34 -15.36
N LEU A 26 -43.23 -0.02 -15.55
CA LEU A 26 -42.04 0.70 -16.02
C LEU A 26 -40.88 0.57 -15.04
N ALA A 27 -41.12 0.71 -13.73
CA ALA A 27 -40.10 0.53 -12.70
C ALA A 27 -39.55 -0.91 -12.66
N LYS A 28 -40.42 -1.93 -12.86
CA LYS A 28 -39.99 -3.33 -12.97
C LYS A 28 -39.14 -3.57 -14.23
N LEU A 29 -39.51 -2.96 -15.36
CA LEU A 29 -38.75 -3.06 -16.62
C LEU A 29 -37.42 -2.31 -16.55
N GLU A 30 -37.36 -1.13 -15.94
CA GLU A 30 -36.11 -0.39 -15.73
C GLU A 30 -35.14 -1.14 -14.81
N LYS A 31 -35.66 -1.70 -13.70
CA LYS A 31 -34.87 -2.53 -12.79
C LYS A 31 -34.36 -3.79 -13.49
N ALA A 32 -35.20 -4.47 -14.28
CA ALA A 32 -34.82 -5.64 -15.04
C ALA A 32 -33.77 -5.32 -16.14
N ASN A 33 -33.91 -4.18 -16.82
CA ASN A 33 -32.96 -3.72 -17.83
C ASN A 33 -31.60 -3.35 -17.22
N ARG A 34 -31.60 -2.67 -16.06
CA ARG A 34 -30.39 -2.38 -15.30
C ARG A 34 -29.69 -3.65 -14.83
N LEU A 35 -30.44 -4.65 -14.34
CA LEU A 35 -29.89 -5.95 -13.94
C LEU A 35 -29.30 -6.73 -15.12
N ASN A 36 -29.99 -6.76 -16.27
CA ASN A 36 -29.47 -7.41 -17.47
C ASN A 36 -28.14 -6.79 -17.91
N ARG A 37 -28.04 -5.45 -17.89
CA ARG A 37 -26.81 -4.73 -18.22
C ARG A 37 -25.66 -5.06 -17.24
N ILE A 38 -25.95 -5.18 -15.94
CA ILE A 38 -24.97 -5.57 -14.93
C ILE A 38 -24.50 -7.02 -15.14
N LEU A 39 -25.43 -7.94 -15.42
CA LEU A 39 -25.10 -9.34 -15.70
C LEU A 39 -24.21 -9.48 -16.95
N ILE A 40 -24.49 -8.72 -18.00
CA ILE A 40 -23.65 -8.68 -19.21
C ILE A 40 -22.23 -8.18 -18.88
N PHE A 41 -22.11 -7.12 -18.07
CA PHE A 41 -20.79 -6.63 -17.65
C PHE A 41 -20.04 -7.62 -16.76
N ALA A 42 -20.73 -8.30 -15.84
CA ALA A 42 -20.11 -9.33 -15.00
C ALA A 42 -19.63 -10.53 -15.83
N LEU A 43 -20.44 -10.98 -16.79
CA LEU A 43 -20.07 -12.05 -17.72
C LEU A 43 -18.89 -11.62 -18.61
N ALA A 44 -18.92 -10.39 -19.13
CA ALA A 44 -17.84 -9.85 -19.95
C ALA A 44 -16.52 -9.75 -19.16
N LEU A 45 -16.58 -9.37 -17.87
CA LEU A 45 -15.41 -9.30 -17.01
C LEU A 45 -14.85 -10.70 -16.69
N LEU A 46 -15.72 -11.67 -16.42
CA LEU A 46 -15.32 -13.06 -16.24
C LEU A 46 -14.68 -13.62 -17.52
N LEU A 47 -15.30 -13.38 -18.67
CA LEU A 47 -14.79 -13.80 -19.97
C LEU A 47 -13.46 -13.12 -20.29
N PHE A 48 -13.29 -11.85 -19.92
CA PHE A 48 -12.03 -11.13 -20.05
C PHE A 48 -10.91 -11.76 -19.21
N ILE A 49 -11.18 -12.13 -17.95
CA ILE A 49 -10.21 -12.82 -17.08
C ILE A 49 -9.80 -14.17 -17.70
N VAL A 50 -10.77 -14.95 -18.19
CA VAL A 50 -10.51 -16.24 -18.83
C VAL A 50 -9.67 -16.05 -20.10
N LEU A 51 -10.04 -15.12 -20.97
CA LEU A 51 -9.27 -14.81 -22.18
C LEU A 51 -7.87 -14.32 -21.87
N SER A 52 -7.70 -13.47 -20.85
CA SER A 52 -6.40 -12.98 -20.41
C SER A 52 -5.52 -14.12 -19.92
N SER A 53 -6.09 -15.08 -19.18
CA SER A 53 -5.38 -16.28 -18.72
C SER A 53 -4.95 -17.18 -19.89
N LEU A 54 -5.82 -17.39 -20.87
CA LEU A 54 -5.49 -18.15 -22.08
C LEU A 54 -4.42 -17.46 -22.93
N ALA A 55 -4.52 -16.13 -23.10
CA ALA A 55 -3.54 -15.35 -23.84
C ALA A 55 -2.16 -15.39 -23.16
N THR A 56 -2.12 -15.24 -21.83
CA THR A 56 -0.88 -15.35 -21.06
C THR A 56 -0.28 -16.76 -21.21
N SER A 57 -1.10 -17.80 -21.15
CA SER A 57 -0.67 -19.19 -21.36
C SER A 57 -0.11 -19.43 -22.77
N ALA A 58 -0.70 -18.79 -23.79
CA ALA A 58 -0.23 -18.88 -25.18
C ALA A 58 1.11 -18.17 -25.37
N VAL A 59 1.31 -16.99 -24.77
CA VAL A 59 2.59 -16.27 -24.80
C VAL A 59 3.68 -17.07 -24.10
N VAL A 60 3.39 -17.66 -22.94
CA VAL A 60 4.32 -18.54 -22.23
C VAL A 60 4.69 -19.75 -23.07
N LYS A 61 3.73 -20.39 -23.77
CA LYS A 61 4.00 -21.51 -24.67
C LYS A 61 4.77 -21.13 -25.95
N MET A 62 4.67 -19.89 -26.42
CA MET A 62 5.47 -19.42 -27.56
C MET A 62 6.89 -18.99 -27.16
N LEU A 63 7.10 -18.65 -25.90
CA LEU A 63 8.40 -18.20 -25.38
C LEU A 63 9.19 -19.31 -24.68
N ALA A 64 8.54 -20.37 -24.21
CA ALA A 64 9.17 -21.55 -23.63
C ALA A 64 9.32 -22.66 -24.70
N ASP A 65 10.55 -22.90 -25.14
CA ASP A 65 10.92 -24.16 -25.81
C ASP A 65 10.74 -25.28 -24.77
N GLU A 66 9.71 -26.10 -24.96
CA GLU A 66 9.25 -27.17 -24.07
C GLU A 66 8.86 -26.69 -22.65
N PRO A 67 7.61 -26.86 -22.16
CA PRO A 67 7.34 -26.64 -20.75
C PRO A 67 8.27 -27.55 -19.95
N PRO A 68 9.08 -27.01 -19.01
CA PRO A 68 9.97 -27.85 -18.23
C PRO A 68 9.13 -28.95 -17.59
N PRO A 69 9.56 -30.22 -17.67
CA PRO A 69 8.84 -31.31 -17.02
C PRO A 69 8.66 -30.95 -15.55
N PHE A 70 7.48 -31.27 -15.00
CA PHE A 70 7.19 -31.02 -13.60
C PHE A 70 8.33 -31.59 -12.75
N ASP A 71 9.09 -30.69 -12.13
CA ASP A 71 10.22 -31.05 -11.29
C ASP A 71 9.72 -31.11 -9.83
N PRO A 72 9.56 -32.33 -9.27
CA PRO A 72 9.12 -32.49 -7.89
C PRO A 72 10.12 -31.88 -6.88
N GLU A 73 11.41 -31.78 -7.24
CA GLU A 73 12.42 -31.16 -6.37
C GLU A 73 12.25 -29.64 -6.32
N ALA A 74 12.00 -29.00 -7.47
CA ALA A 74 11.70 -27.56 -7.53
C ALA A 74 10.42 -27.21 -6.75
N PHE A 75 9.39 -28.07 -6.83
CA PHE A 75 8.16 -27.90 -6.05
C PHE A 75 8.40 -28.07 -4.54
N ALA A 76 9.20 -29.06 -4.14
CA ALA A 76 9.58 -29.27 -2.74
C ALA A 76 10.40 -28.10 -2.19
N ALA A 77 11.32 -27.53 -2.98
CA ALA A 77 12.06 -26.33 -2.62
C ALA A 77 11.12 -25.13 -2.44
N LEU A 78 10.13 -24.96 -3.32
CA LEU A 78 9.13 -23.90 -3.20
C LEU A 78 8.27 -24.04 -1.95
N GLN A 79 7.89 -25.27 -1.60
CA GLN A 79 7.14 -25.56 -0.38
C GLN A 79 7.96 -25.25 0.87
N HIS A 80 9.24 -25.63 0.88
CA HIS A 80 10.17 -25.27 1.97
C HIS A 80 10.33 -23.75 2.11
N HIS A 81 10.43 -23.03 0.99
CA HIS A 81 10.49 -21.57 0.99
C HIS A 81 9.20 -20.94 1.52
N ALA A 82 8.03 -21.50 1.18
CA ALA A 82 6.75 -21.03 1.68
C ALA A 82 6.62 -21.23 3.20
N GLU A 83 7.03 -22.39 3.72
CA GLU A 83 7.04 -22.67 5.15
C GLU A 83 8.01 -21.76 5.92
N GLU A 84 9.18 -21.47 5.33
CA GLU A 84 10.16 -20.56 5.90
C GLU A 84 9.64 -19.11 5.91
N LEU A 85 9.04 -18.66 4.81
CA LEU A 85 8.38 -17.36 4.73
C LEU A 85 7.25 -17.23 5.76
N GLU A 86 6.44 -18.28 5.93
CA GLU A 86 5.38 -18.30 6.94
C GLU A 86 5.92 -18.14 8.36
N LYS A 87 7.02 -18.84 8.69
CA LYS A 87 7.71 -18.67 9.98
C LYS A 87 8.22 -17.25 10.17
N GLN A 88 8.85 -16.66 9.15
CA GLN A 88 9.36 -15.29 9.22
C GLN A 88 8.23 -14.27 9.41
N VAL A 89 7.11 -14.43 8.70
CA VAL A 89 5.92 -13.58 8.87
C VAL A 89 5.36 -13.69 10.29
N ASN A 90 5.28 -14.90 10.83
CA ASN A 90 4.80 -15.11 12.20
C ASN A 90 5.73 -14.49 13.24
N ALA A 91 7.05 -14.62 13.08
CA ALA A 91 8.02 -13.98 13.95
C ALA A 91 7.90 -12.44 13.93
N LEU A 92 7.82 -11.84 12.74
CA LEU A 92 7.63 -10.39 12.60
C LEU A 92 6.33 -9.90 13.23
N LYS A 93 5.25 -10.69 13.11
CA LYS A 93 3.95 -10.37 13.72
C LYS A 93 4.01 -10.40 15.25
N GLU A 94 4.75 -11.35 15.83
CA GLU A 94 4.98 -11.39 17.27
C GLU A 94 5.78 -10.19 17.76
N ASP A 95 6.84 -9.82 17.04
CA ASP A 95 7.66 -8.64 17.35
C ASP A 95 6.84 -7.35 17.27
N GLN A 96 5.97 -7.22 16.27
CA GLN A 96 5.04 -6.09 16.18
C GLN A 96 4.10 -6.04 17.39
N LYS A 97 3.51 -7.17 17.77
CA LYS A 97 2.62 -7.25 18.93
C LYS A 97 3.35 -6.89 20.24
N ARG A 98 4.62 -7.28 20.35
CA ARG A 98 5.47 -6.95 21.50
C ARG A 98 5.74 -5.45 21.58
N GLN A 99 6.06 -4.83 20.44
CA GLN A 99 6.23 -3.38 20.36
C GLN A 99 4.93 -2.63 20.72
N ASP A 100 3.79 -3.08 20.20
CA ASP A 100 2.47 -2.51 20.55
C ASP A 100 2.15 -2.63 22.04
N ALA A 101 2.52 -3.74 22.67
CA ALA A 101 2.35 -3.93 24.11
C ALA A 101 3.22 -2.95 24.91
N LEU A 102 4.47 -2.73 24.49
CA LEU A 102 5.37 -1.75 25.11
C LEU A 102 4.87 -0.32 24.94
N LEU A 103 4.38 0.04 23.75
CA LEU A 103 3.74 1.33 23.47
C LEU A 103 2.51 1.56 24.36
N LYS A 104 1.66 0.54 24.54
CA LYS A 104 0.49 0.63 25.45
C LYS A 104 0.90 0.75 26.91
N LEU A 105 1.97 0.07 27.32
CA LEU A 105 2.49 0.20 28.69
C LEU A 105 3.06 1.60 28.92
N ALA A 106 3.76 2.17 27.94
CA ALA A 106 4.28 3.54 27.99
C ALA A 106 3.17 4.61 27.87
N ALA A 107 2.08 4.31 27.15
CA ALA A 107 0.92 5.18 27.00
C ALA A 107 -0.09 5.06 28.14
N THR A 108 0.11 4.13 29.09
CA THR A 108 -0.68 4.08 30.31
C THR A 108 -0.36 5.34 31.12
N PRO A 109 -1.34 6.24 31.35
CA PRO A 109 -1.11 7.40 32.18
C PRO A 109 -0.61 6.92 33.56
N PRO A 110 0.42 7.54 34.14
CA PRO A 110 0.82 7.19 35.49
C PRO A 110 -0.42 7.25 36.39
N PRO A 111 -0.61 6.30 37.32
CA PRO A 111 -1.70 6.37 38.27
C PRO A 111 -1.69 7.75 38.92
N PRO A 112 -2.86 8.39 39.13
CA PRO A 112 -2.90 9.65 39.84
C PRO A 112 -2.09 9.44 41.12
N PRO A 113 -1.05 10.26 41.37
CA PRO A 113 -0.22 10.08 42.54
C PRO A 113 -1.16 10.04 43.76
N PRO A 114 -0.98 9.11 44.71
CA PRO A 114 -1.57 9.32 46.03
C PRO A 114 -1.14 10.73 46.44
N ALA A 115 -2.06 11.50 47.01
CA ALA A 115 -1.94 12.94 47.27
C ALA A 115 -0.78 13.36 48.22
N ALA A 116 0.30 12.56 48.33
CA ALA A 116 1.47 12.76 49.15
C ALA A 116 2.81 12.37 48.45
N ALA A 117 2.86 12.17 47.13
CA ALA A 117 4.14 11.97 46.44
C ALA A 117 4.19 12.75 45.11
N ALA A 118 4.23 14.08 45.22
CA ALA A 118 4.92 14.88 44.22
C ALA A 118 6.40 14.48 44.26
N ALA A 119 6.78 13.49 43.45
CA ALA A 119 8.16 13.42 43.00
C ALA A 119 8.43 14.79 42.37
N PRO A 120 9.49 15.51 42.77
CA PRO A 120 9.83 16.76 42.11
C PRO A 120 10.00 16.43 40.63
N ALA A 121 9.36 17.22 39.76
CA ALA A 121 9.74 17.26 38.36
C ALA A 121 11.27 17.28 38.32
N ALA A 122 11.87 16.41 37.50
CA ALA A 122 13.32 16.41 37.34
C ALA A 122 13.79 17.86 37.15
N PRO A 123 14.86 18.30 37.84
CA PRO A 123 15.30 19.67 37.72
C PRO A 123 15.54 19.97 36.23
N PRO A 124 15.18 21.18 35.74
CA PRO A 124 15.21 21.53 34.31
C PRO A 124 16.54 21.23 33.61
N ALA A 125 17.64 21.18 34.38
CA ALA A 125 18.96 20.74 33.92
C ALA A 125 19.01 19.30 33.35
N GLN A 126 18.23 18.36 33.90
CA GLN A 126 18.19 16.97 33.41
C GLN A 126 17.52 16.87 32.04
N ASP A 127 16.46 17.64 31.81
CA ASP A 127 15.77 17.71 30.53
C ASP A 127 16.66 18.36 29.45
N ILE A 128 17.38 19.43 29.81
CA ILE A 128 18.35 20.09 28.90
C ILE A 128 19.50 19.14 28.55
N ALA A 129 20.01 18.36 29.51
CA ALA A 129 21.06 17.38 29.28
C ALA A 129 20.59 16.25 28.33
N ALA A 130 19.37 15.76 28.51
CA ALA A 130 18.77 14.75 27.63
C ALA A 130 18.60 15.27 26.20
N LEU A 131 18.13 16.51 26.03
CA LEU A 131 18.00 17.16 24.71
C LEU A 131 19.36 17.34 24.03
N LYS A 132 20.39 17.76 24.78
CA LYS A 132 21.77 17.88 24.26
C LYS A 132 22.32 16.53 23.82
N LEU A 133 22.09 15.47 24.60
CA LEU A 133 22.49 14.10 24.24
C LEU A 133 21.80 13.64 22.95
N MET A 134 20.48 13.84 22.86
CA MET A 134 19.70 13.53 21.66
C MET A 134 20.25 14.25 20.43
N GLY A 135 20.53 15.55 20.53
CA GLY A 135 21.13 16.33 19.43
C GLY A 135 22.44 15.76 18.94
N ARG A 136 23.31 15.37 19.88
CA ARG A 136 24.61 14.76 19.55
C ARG A 136 24.47 13.41 18.87
N THR A 137 23.52 12.59 19.33
CA THR A 137 23.22 11.28 18.73
C THR A 137 22.64 11.42 17.33
N LEU A 138 21.73 12.37 17.11
CA LEU A 138 21.18 12.65 15.78
C LEU A 138 22.26 13.18 14.81
N LEU A 139 23.14 14.06 15.29
CA LEU A 139 24.26 14.56 14.49
C LEU A 139 25.22 13.42 14.08
N GLY A 140 25.55 12.51 15.01
CA GLY A 140 26.41 11.37 14.74
C GLY A 140 25.79 10.37 13.76
N GLN A 141 24.47 10.13 13.85
CA GLN A 141 23.74 9.33 12.87
C GLN A 141 23.82 9.94 11.48
N GLU A 142 23.63 11.25 11.38
CA GLU A 142 23.62 11.94 10.09
C GLU A 142 25.01 11.95 9.43
N GLN A 143 26.07 12.12 10.22
CA GLN A 143 27.45 11.98 9.73
C GLN A 143 27.73 10.54 9.24
N SER A 144 27.25 9.53 9.96
CA SER A 144 27.44 8.12 9.58
C SER A 144 26.69 7.79 8.29
N TYR A 145 25.49 8.36 8.10
CA TYR A 145 24.70 8.23 6.89
C TYR A 145 25.38 8.87 5.67
N GLN A 146 25.96 10.06 5.83
CA GLN A 146 26.74 10.69 4.75
C GLN A 146 27.94 9.84 4.35
N GLN A 147 28.67 9.31 5.33
CA GLN A 147 29.83 8.46 5.09
C GLN A 147 29.44 7.15 4.38
N SER A 148 28.32 6.53 4.75
CA SER A 148 27.87 5.30 4.10
C SER A 148 27.47 5.54 2.66
N LEU A 149 26.73 6.62 2.37
CA LEU A 149 26.35 7.00 1.01
C LEU A 149 27.57 7.33 0.14
N GLN A 150 28.56 8.03 0.70
CA GLN A 150 29.80 8.33 -0.03
C GLN A 150 30.60 7.06 -0.35
N THR A 151 30.65 6.13 0.60
CA THR A 151 31.31 4.83 0.41
C THR A 151 30.60 4.02 -0.67
N LEU A 152 29.26 4.01 -0.64
CA LEU A 152 28.44 3.37 -1.66
C LEU A 152 28.67 3.98 -3.05
N LYS A 153 28.68 5.32 -3.16
CA LYS A 153 28.95 6.04 -4.41
C LYS A 153 30.29 5.64 -5.00
N ASN A 154 31.33 5.59 -4.17
CA ASN A 154 32.67 5.19 -4.61
C ASN A 154 32.68 3.72 -5.06
N GLY A 155 32.07 2.81 -4.29
CA GLY A 155 32.00 1.39 -4.64
C GLY A 155 31.24 1.13 -5.95
N MET A 156 30.13 1.83 -6.19
CA MET A 156 29.40 1.74 -7.45
C MET A 156 30.21 2.26 -8.63
N ARG A 157 30.99 3.33 -8.44
CA ARG A 157 31.90 3.85 -9.47
C ARG A 157 32.96 2.80 -9.83
N ASP A 158 33.57 2.17 -8.83
CA ASP A 158 34.58 1.14 -9.06
C ASP A 158 33.96 -0.09 -9.78
N LEU A 159 32.74 -0.49 -9.41
CA LEU A 159 32.00 -1.55 -10.10
C LEU A 159 31.68 -1.18 -11.56
N ALA A 160 31.32 0.07 -11.82
CA ALA A 160 31.04 0.52 -13.17
C ALA A 160 32.31 0.55 -14.04
N ASP A 161 33.47 0.89 -13.46
CA ASP A 161 34.73 0.81 -14.18
C ASP A 161 35.12 -0.64 -14.53
N MET A 162 34.61 -1.64 -13.80
CA MET A 162 34.86 -3.07 -14.05
C MET A 162 33.89 -3.73 -15.06
N ILE A 163 32.71 -3.14 -15.31
CA ILE A 163 31.68 -3.73 -16.18
C ILE A 163 31.49 -2.87 -17.45
N PRO A 164 31.77 -3.38 -18.67
CA PRO A 164 31.56 -2.64 -19.91
C PRO A 164 30.11 -2.20 -20.09
N GLY A 165 29.87 -0.93 -20.46
CA GLY A 165 28.52 -0.39 -20.70
C GLY A 165 27.74 0.06 -19.45
N SER A 166 28.33 -0.08 -18.26
CA SER A 166 27.70 0.25 -16.96
C SER A 166 27.74 1.74 -16.57
N ARG A 167 28.25 2.62 -17.44
CA ARG A 167 28.40 4.04 -17.08
C ARG A 167 27.09 4.81 -17.08
N SER A 168 26.10 4.40 -17.88
CA SER A 168 24.84 5.14 -18.00
C SER A 168 23.94 5.01 -16.77
N TRP A 169 23.89 3.85 -16.09
CA TRP A 169 23.12 3.74 -14.85
C TRP A 169 23.80 4.47 -13.70
N LEU A 170 25.14 4.51 -13.67
CA LEU A 170 25.89 5.22 -12.63
C LEU A 170 25.47 6.69 -12.50
N ASP A 171 25.23 7.37 -13.63
CA ASP A 171 24.83 8.78 -13.63
C ASP A 171 23.45 8.98 -12.97
N ASP A 172 22.47 8.13 -13.29
CA ASP A 172 21.13 8.17 -12.67
C ASP A 172 21.19 7.94 -11.15
N TYR A 173 22.01 6.97 -10.70
CA TYR A 173 22.15 6.68 -9.28
C TYR A 173 22.98 7.74 -8.53
N ASN A 174 23.96 8.37 -9.19
CA ASN A 174 24.74 9.45 -8.59
C ASN A 174 23.84 10.65 -8.26
N GLU A 175 22.90 10.99 -9.14
CA GLU A 175 21.95 12.08 -8.87
C GLU A 175 21.11 11.80 -7.63
N GLU A 176 20.57 10.59 -7.48
CA GLU A 176 19.75 10.20 -6.34
C GLU A 176 20.55 10.14 -5.02
N ILE A 177 21.78 9.63 -5.06
CA ILE A 177 22.68 9.66 -3.89
C ILE A 177 23.01 11.10 -3.50
N ASP A 178 23.29 11.97 -4.47
CA ASP A 178 23.62 13.37 -4.18
C ASP A 178 22.42 14.12 -3.59
N LYS A 179 21.19 13.83 -4.04
CA LYS A 179 19.96 14.32 -3.40
C LYS A 179 19.87 13.87 -1.95
N ALA A 180 20.12 12.59 -1.67
CA ALA A 180 20.05 12.03 -0.32
C ALA A 180 21.11 12.62 0.62
N VAL A 181 22.35 12.79 0.14
CA VAL A 181 23.44 13.46 0.88
C VAL A 181 23.09 14.91 1.15
N ASN A 182 22.59 15.64 0.15
CA ASN A 182 22.18 17.04 0.35
C ASN A 182 21.06 17.17 1.37
N ALA A 183 20.05 16.30 1.34
CA ALA A 183 18.99 16.27 2.35
C ALA A 183 19.56 16.01 3.75
N SER A 184 20.55 15.13 3.86
CA SER A 184 21.26 14.83 5.10
C SER A 184 22.04 16.03 5.65
N VAL A 185 22.71 16.77 4.78
CA VAL A 185 23.38 18.03 5.15
C VAL A 185 22.37 19.07 5.66
N GLN A 186 21.18 19.18 5.05
CA GLN A 186 20.15 20.10 5.52
C GLN A 186 19.63 19.73 6.91
N ARG A 187 19.39 18.44 7.17
CA ARG A 187 18.99 17.96 8.50
C ARG A 187 20.09 18.20 9.54
N THR A 188 21.36 18.00 9.19
CA THR A 188 22.50 18.37 10.06
C THR A 188 22.42 19.83 10.48
N LYS A 189 22.20 20.75 9.53
CA LYS A 189 22.04 22.18 9.82
C LYS A 189 20.84 22.46 10.71
N ALA A 190 19.71 21.81 10.45
CA ALA A 190 18.50 21.97 11.27
C ALA A 190 18.73 21.52 12.72
N ILE A 191 19.42 20.39 12.93
CA ILE A 191 19.76 19.87 14.26
C ILE A 191 20.73 20.84 14.98
N GLN A 192 21.72 21.38 14.28
CA GLN A 192 22.64 22.37 14.85
C GLN A 192 21.93 23.66 15.25
N GLN A 193 21.04 24.18 14.39
CA GLN A 193 20.21 25.34 14.68
C GLN A 193 19.29 25.09 15.87
N TRP A 194 18.66 23.92 15.94
CA TRP A 194 17.87 23.51 17.10
C TRP A 194 18.72 23.45 18.37
N GLY A 195 19.90 22.84 18.31
CA GLY A 195 20.84 22.77 19.43
C GLY A 195 21.28 24.15 19.93
N SER A 196 21.44 25.13 19.03
CA SER A 196 21.80 26.52 19.38
C SER A 196 20.68 27.30 20.07
N LYS A 197 19.43 26.84 19.96
CA LYS A 197 18.27 27.44 20.65
C LYS A 197 18.04 26.85 22.04
N LEU A 198 18.76 25.78 22.40
CA LEU A 198 18.66 25.20 23.73
C LEU A 198 19.31 26.15 24.76
N PRO A 199 18.76 26.23 25.99
CA PRO A 199 19.35 27.05 27.04
C PRO A 199 20.82 26.67 27.28
N HIS A 200 21.67 27.70 27.29
CA HIS A 200 23.02 27.59 27.82
C HIS A 200 22.90 27.70 29.34
N GLU A 201 23.38 26.69 30.05
CA GLU A 201 23.49 26.75 31.52
C GLU A 201 24.65 27.67 31.92
#